data_AF-A0A1I1R8R5-F1
#
_entry.id   AF-A0A1I1R8R5-F1
#
_cell.length_a   1.000
_cell.length_b   1.000
_cell.length_c   1.000
_cell.angle_alpha   90.00
_cell.angle_beta   90.00
_cell.angle_gamma   90.00
#
_symmetry.space_group_name_H-M   'P 1'
#
loop_
_entity.id
_entity.type
_entity.pdbx_description
1 polymer ?
#
loop_
_entity_poly.entity_id
_entity_poly.type
_entity_poly.pdbx_seq_one_letter_code
_entity_poly.pdbx_strand_id
1 'polypeptide(L)' 'MYKFKKEKQISFTDFNQPLGLQMNPDNRWVKKAEMIPWETIEAEYARLFPSHTGMPAKPLRM' A
#
# COMPACT_ATOMS: atom_id res chain seq x y z
N MET A 1 3.82 17.35 -4.49
CA MET A 1 2.52 16.98 -5.07
C MET A 1 2.16 15.56 -4.65
N TYR A 2 0.98 15.32 -4.07
CA TYR A 2 0.48 13.95 -3.83
C TYR A 2 -0.47 13.51 -4.96
N LYS A 3 -0.41 12.25 -5.37
CA LYS A 3 -1.35 11.66 -6.34
C LYS A 3 -1.90 10.38 -5.75
N PHE A 4 -3.21 10.34 -5.52
CA PHE A 4 -3.90 9.10 -5.18
C PHE A 4 -3.82 8.14 -6.37
N LYS A 5 -3.12 7.02 -6.18
CA LYS A 5 -3.12 5.96 -7.18
C LYS A 5 -4.42 5.17 -7.04
N LYS A 6 -5.17 5.03 -8.15
CA LYS A 6 -6.29 4.08 -8.26
C LYS A 6 -5.83 2.64 -8.54
N GLU A 7 -4.53 2.43 -8.69
CA GLU A 7 -3.96 1.11 -8.96
C GLU A 7 -4.23 0.23 -7.75
N LYS A 8 -4.89 -0.92 -7.98
CA LYS A 8 -5.06 -1.94 -6.95
C LYS A 8 -3.68 -2.28 -6.40
N GLN A 9 -3.53 -2.11 -5.10
CA GLN A 9 -2.36 -2.56 -4.41
C GLN A 9 -2.06 -4.02 -4.75
N ILE A 10 -0.78 -4.32 -4.95
CA ILE A 10 -0.32 -5.68 -5.20
C ILE A 10 -0.72 -6.52 -3.99
N SER A 11 -1.63 -7.46 -4.18
CA SER A 11 -1.98 -8.38 -3.11
C SER A 11 -0.79 -9.30 -2.84
N PHE A 12 -0.69 -9.82 -1.61
CA PHE A 12 0.36 -10.79 -1.29
C PHE A 12 0.30 -12.05 -2.17
N THR A 13 -0.86 -12.32 -2.77
CA THR A 13 -1.09 -13.41 -3.73
C THR A 13 -0.69 -13.06 -5.17
N ASP A 14 -0.59 -11.77 -5.53
CA ASP A 14 -0.18 -11.33 -6.87
C ASP A 14 1.35 -11.38 -7.06
N PHE A 15 2.11 -11.64 -5.99
CA PHE A 15 3.54 -11.85 -6.07
C PHE A 15 3.82 -13.20 -6.74
N ASN A 16 4.32 -13.19 -7.97
CA ASN A 16 4.78 -14.37 -8.72
C ASN A 16 6.00 -14.99 -8.03
N GLN A 17 5.76 -15.69 -6.93
CA GLN A 17 6.77 -16.39 -6.15
C GLN A 17 7.10 -17.71 -6.85
N PRO A 18 8.37 -18.17 -6.77
CA PRO A 18 8.73 -19.49 -7.27
C PRO A 18 7.88 -20.58 -6.59
N LEU A 19 7.56 -21.63 -7.36
CA LEU A 19 6.71 -22.74 -6.93
C LEU A 19 7.12 -23.25 -5.53
N GLY A 20 6.16 -23.20 -4.59
CA GLY A 20 6.33 -23.69 -3.21
C GLY A 20 6.59 -22.63 -2.14
N LEU A 21 6.71 -21.35 -2.50
CA LEU A 21 6.95 -20.24 -1.56
C LEU A 21 5.70 -19.39 -1.24
N GLN A 22 4.50 -19.90 -1.52
CA GLN A 22 3.26 -19.17 -1.25
C GLN A 22 3.14 -18.80 0.23
N MET A 23 2.94 -17.51 0.49
CA MET A 23 2.80 -17.02 1.84
C MET A 23 1.52 -17.59 2.49
N ASN A 24 1.64 -18.09 3.72
CA ASN A 24 0.51 -18.64 4.45
C ASN A 24 -0.56 -17.55 4.67
N PRO A 25 -1.81 -17.72 4.20
CA PRO A 25 -2.89 -16.76 4.41
C PRO A 25 -3.21 -16.54 5.91
N ASP A 26 -2.90 -17.52 6.76
CA ASP A 26 -3.04 -17.41 8.21
C ASP A 26 -1.89 -16.67 8.90
N ASN A 27 -0.94 -16.12 8.14
CA ASN A 27 0.15 -15.35 8.71
C ASN A 27 -0.40 -14.15 9.50
N ARG A 28 -0.01 -14.09 10.78
CA ARG A 28 -0.41 -13.02 11.71
C ARG A 28 -0.11 -11.62 11.17
N TRP A 29 0.97 -11.45 10.41
CA TRP A 29 1.37 -10.18 9.81
C TRP A 29 0.41 -9.77 8.68
N VAL A 30 -0.03 -10.72 7.85
CA VAL A 30 -0.99 -10.49 6.76
C VAL A 30 -2.33 -10.05 7.35
N LYS A 31 -2.86 -10.81 8.32
CA LYS A 31 -4.12 -10.45 9.01
C LYS A 31 -4.05 -9.10 9.71
N LYS A 32 -2.91 -8.76 10.31
CA LYS A 32 -2.71 -7.44 10.94
C LYS A 32 -2.63 -6.33 9.92
N ALA A 33 -1.97 -6.55 8.79
CA ALA A 33 -1.90 -5.57 7.72
C ALA A 33 -3.29 -5.28 7.13
N GLU A 34 -4.15 -6.28 6.97
CA GLU A 34 -5.53 -6.09 6.50
C GLU A 34 -6.40 -5.28 7.46
N MET A 35 -6.13 -5.36 8.77
CA MET A 35 -6.89 -4.64 9.80
C MET A 35 -6.57 -3.14 9.87
N ILE A 36 -5.44 -2.70 9.29
CA ILE A 36 -5.02 -1.29 9.35
C ILE A 36 -5.89 -0.46 8.40
N PRO A 37 -6.46 0.69 8.84
CA PRO A 37 -7.27 1.57 8.01
C PRO A 37 -6.39 2.41 7.07
N TRP A 38 -5.80 1.77 6.07
CA TRP A 38 -4.82 2.38 5.18
C TRP A 38 -5.33 3.62 4.46
N GLU A 39 -6.58 3.62 4.00
CA GLU A 39 -7.20 4.76 3.30
C GLU A 39 -7.21 6.03 4.17
N THR A 40 -7.52 5.89 5.46
CA THR A 40 -7.54 7.02 6.40
C THR A 40 -6.14 7.55 6.64
N ILE A 41 -5.16 6.66 6.80
CA ILE A 41 -3.76 7.04 7.03
C ILE A 41 -3.17 7.67 5.77
N GLU A 42 -3.53 7.17 4.58
CA GLU A 42 -3.09 7.71 3.30
C GLU A 42 -3.65 9.12 3.07
N ALA A 43 -4.90 9.37 3.44
CA ALA A 43 -5.48 10.71 3.38
C ALA A 43 -4.69 11.70 4.26
N GLU A 44 -4.34 11.32 5.48
CA GLU A 44 -3.52 12.15 6.37
C GLU A 44 -2.08 12.31 5.86
N TYR A 45 -1.49 11.26 5.29
CA TYR A 45 -0.18 11.31 4.65
C TYR A 45 -0.16 12.28 3.46
N ALA A 46 -1.21 12.27 2.63
CA ALA A 46 -1.35 13.17 1.48
C ALA A 46 -1.36 14.65 1.90
N ARG A 47 -1.92 14.97 3.08
CA ARG A 47 -1.96 16.34 3.62
C ARG A 47 -0.57 16.91 3.90
N LEU A 48 0.44 16.07 4.11
CA LEU A 48 1.82 16.50 4.30
C LEU A 48 2.46 17.07 3.02
N PHE A 49 1.81 16.89 1.85
CA PHE A 49 2.31 17.38 0.57
C PHE A 49 1.39 18.45 -0.04
N PRO A 50 1.28 19.64 0.58
CA PRO A 50 0.41 20.72 0.11
C PRO A 50 0.90 21.36 -1.21
N SER A 51 2.19 21.22 -1.53
CA SER A 51 2.74 21.77 -2.76
C SER A 51 2.35 20.94 -3.98
N HIS A 52 1.91 21.60 -5.04
CA HIS A 52 1.62 21.01 -6.35
C HIS A 52 2.82 20.99 -7.30
N THR A 53 3.99 21.47 -6.87
CA THR A 53 5.21 21.52 -7.68
C THR A 53 6.16 20.35 -7.38
N GLY A 54 7.07 20.04 -8.31
CA GLY A 54 8.07 18.99 -8.17
C GLY A 54 7.57 17.58 -8.51
N MET A 55 8.35 16.56 -8.14
CA MET A 55 7.98 15.16 -8.37
C MET A 55 6.83 14.72 -7.45
N PRO A 56 5.89 13.88 -7.95
CA PRO A 56 4.87 13.29 -7.10
C PRO A 56 5.47 12.45 -5.97
N ALA A 57 4.91 12.58 -4.77
CA ALA A 57 5.25 11.72 -3.65
C ALA A 57 4.85 10.27 -3.95
N LYS A 58 5.58 9.33 -3.37
CA LYS A 58 5.22 7.91 -3.41
C LYS A 58 3.98 7.68 -2.53
N PRO A 59 3.11 6.72 -2.88
CA PRO A 59 1.99 6.36 -2.00
C PRO A 59 2.51 5.80 -0.68
N LEU A 60 1.71 5.94 0.38
CA LEU A 60 2.04 5.42 1.71
C LEU A 60 2.26 3.90 1.69
N ARG A 61 1.49 3.20 0.85
CA ARG A 61 1.47 1.75 0.71
C ARG A 61 1.79 1.40 -0.74
N MET A 62 2.69 0.44 -0.96
CA MET A 62 3.02 -0.10 -2.28
C MET A 62 2.27 -1.39 -2.57
#